data_AF-A0A381QFJ3-F1
#
_entry.id   AF-A0A381QFJ3-F1
#
_cell.length_a   1.000
_cell.length_b   1.000
_cell.length_c   1.000
_cell.angle_alpha   90.00
_cell.angle_beta   90.00
_cell.angle_gamma   90.00
#
_symmetry.space_group_name_H-M   'P 1'
#
loop_
_entity.id
_entity.type
_entity.pdbx_description
1 polymer ?
#
loop_
_entity_poly.entity_id
_entity_poly.type
_entity_poly.pdbx_seq_one_letter_code
_entity_poly.pdbx_strand_id
1 'polypeptide(L)'
;MNNDTIVDPNFVEPLINAMESNSTVKQSTPKIFYADNLDYIWFGGGKVSLWAGWIRHLGIRQKDSMQFSFNRNVDYATGCCVCMRTVDFESIGMFDESFLMYGEDVDLSLRFRKQGGQILFVPESKIWHKVSSSIGTQFSIRKWKRKNIGKMKLVTKHVHPAQLPIVMPLAILVSILELFITIILGFGRKHS
;
A
#
# COMPACT_ATOMS: atom_id res chain seq x y z
N MET A 1 -11.58 -5.50 -3.36
CA MET A 1 -11.93 -4.65 -2.21
C MET A 1 -12.06 -5.54 -0.98
N ASN A 2 -11.62 -5.07 0.19
CA ASN A 2 -11.79 -5.84 1.42
C ASN A 2 -13.23 -5.79 1.94
N ASN A 3 -13.64 -6.84 2.65
CA ASN A 3 -14.97 -6.98 3.25
C ASN A 3 -15.19 -6.10 4.51
N ASP A 4 -14.14 -5.50 5.05
CA ASP A 4 -14.13 -4.65 6.25
C ASP A 4 -14.14 -3.16 5.89
N THR A 5 -14.81 -2.78 4.79
CA THR A 5 -14.88 -1.40 4.29
C THR A 5 -16.30 -0.83 4.35
N ILE A 6 -16.40 0.47 4.60
CA ILE A 6 -17.59 1.29 4.38
C ILE A 6 -17.25 2.18 3.18
N VAL A 7 -18.18 2.37 2.26
CA VAL A 7 -17.90 3.05 0.98
C VAL A 7 -18.82 4.25 0.78
N ASP A 8 -18.29 5.28 0.13
CA ASP A 8 -19.13 6.36 -0.40
C ASP A 8 -20.01 5.80 -1.53
N PRO A 9 -21.31 6.17 -1.66
CA PRO A 9 -22.18 5.63 -2.70
C PRO A 9 -21.62 5.73 -4.12
N ASN A 10 -20.87 6.80 -4.40
CA ASN A 10 -20.31 7.09 -5.72
C ASN A 10 -18.83 6.71 -5.83
N PHE A 11 -18.29 5.89 -4.92
CA PHE A 11 -16.85 5.63 -4.89
C PHE A 11 -16.33 4.91 -6.16
N VAL A 12 -17.16 4.10 -6.83
CA VAL A 12 -16.70 3.28 -7.97
C VAL A 12 -16.49 4.12 -9.21
N GLU A 13 -17.39 5.04 -9.51
CA GLU A 13 -17.43 5.77 -10.78
C GLU A 13 -16.14 6.57 -11.06
N PRO A 14 -15.58 7.34 -10.11
CA PRO A 14 -14.30 8.02 -10.33
C PRO A 14 -13.14 7.06 -10.64
N LEU A 15 -13.15 5.87 -10.03
CA LEU A 15 -12.09 4.86 -10.27
C LEU A 15 -12.17 4.28 -11.68
N ILE A 16 -13.39 4.04 -12.18
CA ILE A 16 -13.61 3.56 -13.55
C ILE A 16 -13.27 4.66 -14.56
N ASN A 17 -13.79 5.88 -14.36
CA ASN A 17 -13.55 7.01 -15.26
C ASN A 17 -12.06 7.32 -15.42
N ALA A 18 -11.29 7.19 -14.35
CA ALA A 18 -9.84 7.35 -14.36
C ALA A 18 -9.11 6.32 -15.26
N MET A 19 -9.67 5.11 -15.37
CA MET A 19 -9.14 4.03 -16.19
C MET A 19 -9.60 4.11 -17.65
N GLU A 20 -10.84 4.54 -17.89
CA GLU A 20 -11.41 4.69 -19.24
C GLU A 20 -10.83 5.89 -19.97
N SER A 21 -10.60 7.00 -19.26
CA SER A 21 -10.02 8.22 -19.83
C SER A 21 -8.54 8.08 -20.23
N ASN A 22 -7.83 7.09 -19.67
CA ASN A 22 -6.41 6.88 -19.94
C ASN A 22 -6.03 5.39 -19.85
N SER A 23 -5.81 4.77 -21.01
CA SER A 23 -5.41 3.35 -21.13
C SER A 23 -4.04 3.03 -20.54
N THR A 24 -3.18 4.04 -20.30
CA THR A 24 -1.89 3.85 -19.60
C THR A 24 -2.07 3.63 -18.11
N VAL A 25 -3.19 4.08 -17.51
CA VAL A 25 -3.52 3.76 -16.12
C VAL A 25 -3.95 2.31 -16.06
N LYS A 26 -3.20 1.48 -15.32
CA LYS A 26 -3.45 0.04 -15.15
C LYS A 26 -4.17 -0.28 -13.84
N GLN A 27 -4.07 0.62 -12.88
CA GLN A 27 -4.79 0.53 -11.62
C GLN A 27 -5.21 1.92 -11.16
N SER A 28 -6.43 2.04 -10.65
CA SER A 28 -6.89 3.21 -9.89
C SER A 28 -7.19 2.79 -8.45
N THR A 29 -6.94 3.66 -7.49
CA THR A 29 -7.11 3.38 -6.05
C THR A 29 -7.68 4.60 -5.32
N PRO A 30 -8.65 4.42 -4.41
CA PRO A 30 -9.33 5.52 -3.74
C PRO A 30 -8.48 6.16 -2.64
N LYS A 31 -8.97 7.29 -2.12
CA LYS A 31 -8.58 7.78 -0.80
C LYS A 31 -9.27 6.93 0.27
N ILE A 32 -8.46 6.36 1.16
CA ILE A 32 -8.94 5.47 2.21
C ILE A 32 -8.73 6.13 3.57
N PHE A 33 -9.79 6.21 4.35
CA PHE A 33 -9.82 6.75 5.71
C PHE A 33 -9.87 5.63 6.75
N TYR A 34 -9.58 5.99 7.99
CA TYR A 34 -9.88 5.16 9.15
C TYR A 34 -11.39 5.18 9.44
N ALA A 35 -12.02 4.03 9.62
CA ALA A 35 -13.46 3.97 9.92
C ALA A 35 -13.82 4.49 11.32
N ASP A 36 -12.87 4.48 12.27
CA ASP A 36 -13.02 5.03 13.61
C ASP A 36 -12.63 6.52 13.71
N ASN A 37 -12.04 7.08 12.64
CA ASN A 37 -11.71 8.49 12.56
C ASN A 37 -11.78 9.00 11.11
N LEU A 38 -12.97 9.50 10.75
CA LEU A 38 -13.37 9.75 9.36
C LEU A 38 -12.52 10.80 8.63
N ASP A 39 -11.82 11.67 9.36
CA ASP A 39 -10.97 12.72 8.79
C ASP A 39 -9.51 12.27 8.62
N TYR A 40 -9.13 11.10 9.14
CA TYR A 40 -7.76 10.62 9.14
C TYR A 40 -7.52 9.61 8.03
N ILE A 41 -6.47 9.85 7.24
CA ILE A 41 -6.12 9.02 6.10
C ILE A 41 -5.43 7.74 6.60
N TRP A 42 -5.90 6.60 6.11
CA TRP A 42 -5.22 5.31 6.18
C TRP A 42 -4.32 5.06 4.96
N PHE A 43 -4.78 5.47 3.78
CA PHE A 43 -4.04 5.37 2.53
C PHE A 43 -4.39 6.53 1.60
N GLY A 44 -3.41 7.42 1.40
CA GLY A 44 -3.43 8.50 0.41
C GLY A 44 -2.53 8.18 -0.79
N GLY A 45 -2.35 6.90 -1.12
CA GLY A 45 -1.43 6.45 -2.17
C GLY A 45 -0.17 5.75 -1.63
N GLY A 46 0.41 4.91 -2.49
CA GLY A 46 1.58 4.10 -2.15
C GLY A 46 2.91 4.68 -2.64
N LYS A 47 3.95 4.61 -1.82
CA LYS A 47 5.34 4.86 -2.24
C LYS A 47 6.25 3.68 -1.91
N VAL A 48 7.16 3.39 -2.82
CA VAL A 48 8.09 2.26 -2.72
C VAL A 48 9.49 2.74 -3.03
N SER A 49 10.43 2.41 -2.15
CA SER A 49 11.85 2.42 -2.50
C SER A 49 12.47 1.12 -2.02
N LEU A 50 12.60 0.17 -2.95
CA LEU A 50 13.23 -1.12 -2.65
C LEU A 50 14.72 -0.96 -2.39
N TRP A 51 15.39 -0.04 -3.10
CA TRP A 51 16.79 0.32 -2.84
C TRP A 51 16.99 0.84 -1.42
N ALA A 52 16.08 1.68 -0.92
CA ALA A 52 16.14 2.18 0.46
C ALA A 52 15.40 1.27 1.47
N GLY A 53 14.88 0.11 1.05
CA GLY A 53 14.30 -0.90 1.93
C GLY A 53 12.96 -0.54 2.59
N TRP A 54 12.16 0.38 2.01
CA TRP A 54 10.88 0.80 2.59
C TRP A 54 9.72 0.83 1.60
N ILE A 55 8.52 0.62 2.15
CA ILE A 55 7.22 0.68 1.48
C ILE A 55 6.29 1.48 2.40
N ARG A 56 5.61 2.50 1.89
CA ARG A 56 4.88 3.48 2.71
C ARG A 56 3.52 3.84 2.14
N HIS A 57 2.58 4.00 3.07
CA HIS A 57 1.29 4.65 2.84
C HIS A 57 1.51 6.16 3.00
N LEU A 58 1.22 6.94 1.96
CA LEU A 58 1.20 8.40 2.07
C LEU A 58 -0.01 8.83 2.92
N GLY A 59 0.19 9.85 3.77
CA GLY A 59 -0.87 10.41 4.61
C GLY A 59 -1.32 9.52 5.77
N ILE A 60 -0.72 8.35 5.97
CA ILE A 60 -1.14 7.45 7.05
C ILE A 60 -1.11 8.16 8.41
N ARG A 61 -2.26 8.13 9.11
CA ARG A 61 -2.50 8.80 10.40
C ARG A 61 -2.39 10.33 10.36
N GLN A 62 -2.44 10.93 9.19
CA GLN A 62 -2.55 12.38 9.03
C GLN A 62 -4.01 12.75 8.78
N LYS A 63 -4.41 13.92 9.26
CA LYS A 63 -5.68 14.52 8.88
C LYS A 63 -5.67 14.86 7.39
N ASP A 64 -6.80 14.66 6.71
CA ASP A 64 -6.94 15.02 5.30
C ASP A 64 -6.65 16.50 5.06
N SER A 65 -6.09 16.79 3.90
CA SER A 65 -5.60 18.11 3.54
C SER A 65 -5.49 18.27 2.02
N MET A 66 -5.25 19.50 1.57
CA MET A 66 -5.14 19.85 0.14
C MET A 66 -4.14 18.97 -0.62
N GLN A 67 -3.06 18.52 0.03
CA GLN A 67 -2.06 17.64 -0.58
C GLN A 67 -2.64 16.28 -1.06
N PHE A 68 -3.79 15.85 -0.54
CA PHE A 68 -4.47 14.61 -0.91
C PHE A 68 -5.73 14.87 -1.74
N SER A 69 -5.89 16.06 -2.32
CA SER A 69 -7.12 16.44 -3.04
C SER A 69 -7.02 16.33 -4.57
N PHE A 70 -5.88 15.86 -5.10
CA PHE A 70 -5.65 15.76 -6.53
C PHE A 70 -5.22 14.35 -6.97
N ASN A 71 -5.68 13.98 -8.17
CA ASN A 71 -5.21 12.80 -8.89
C ASN A 71 -3.68 12.80 -9.01
N ARG A 72 -3.04 11.66 -8.73
CA ARG A 72 -1.58 11.53 -8.89
C ARG A 72 -1.11 10.11 -9.11
N ASN A 73 0.01 9.99 -9.81
CA ASN A 73 0.71 8.72 -9.94
C ASN A 73 1.35 8.31 -8.61
N VAL A 74 1.13 7.06 -8.25
CA VAL A 74 1.66 6.40 -7.06
C VAL A 74 2.42 5.14 -7.45
N ASP A 75 3.18 4.57 -6.53
CA ASP A 75 4.01 3.39 -6.81
C ASP A 75 3.23 2.09 -6.67
N TYR A 76 2.20 2.07 -5.83
CA TYR A 76 1.29 0.94 -5.72
C TYR A 76 -0.10 1.34 -5.26
N ALA A 77 -1.07 0.51 -5.60
CA ALA A 77 -2.42 0.51 -5.06
C ALA A 77 -2.50 -0.55 -3.95
N THR A 78 -3.15 -0.22 -2.84
CA THR A 78 -3.33 -1.18 -1.75
C THR A 78 -4.44 -2.19 -2.10
N GLY A 79 -4.25 -3.45 -1.68
CA GLY A 79 -5.26 -4.50 -1.82
C GLY A 79 -6.61 -4.18 -1.13
N CYS A 80 -6.65 -3.20 -0.22
CA CYS A 80 -7.89 -2.75 0.43
C CYS A 80 -8.95 -2.33 -0.59
N CYS A 81 -8.58 -1.52 -1.58
CA CYS A 81 -9.43 -1.20 -2.71
C CYS A 81 -8.58 -0.76 -3.90
N VAL A 82 -8.76 -1.46 -5.00
CA VAL A 82 -8.10 -1.22 -6.28
C VAL A 82 -9.10 -1.58 -7.38
N CYS A 83 -9.16 -0.74 -8.40
CA CYS A 83 -9.91 -0.98 -9.62
C CYS A 83 -8.91 -1.24 -10.75
N MET A 84 -9.18 -2.28 -11.54
CA MET A 84 -8.38 -2.65 -12.70
C MET A 84 -9.25 -3.36 -13.74
N ARG A 85 -8.87 -3.26 -15.02
CA ARG A 85 -9.55 -4.01 -16.08
C ARG A 85 -9.18 -5.49 -15.95
N THR A 86 -10.17 -6.37 -16.10
CA THR A 86 -9.95 -7.83 -16.06
C THR A 86 -8.86 -8.25 -17.05
N VAL A 87 -8.89 -7.73 -18.28
CA VAL A 87 -7.88 -8.02 -19.31
C VAL A 87 -6.45 -7.60 -18.92
N ASP A 88 -6.28 -6.51 -18.19
CA ASP A 88 -4.96 -6.08 -17.69
C ASP A 88 -4.51 -6.98 -16.53
N PHE A 89 -5.42 -7.36 -15.65
CA PHE A 89 -5.13 -8.24 -14.52
C PHE A 89 -4.73 -9.65 -14.96
N GLU A 90 -5.43 -10.21 -15.94
CA GLU A 90 -5.12 -11.51 -16.53
C GLU A 90 -3.79 -11.47 -17.29
N SER A 91 -3.59 -10.45 -18.14
CA SER A 91 -2.38 -10.34 -18.99
C SER A 91 -1.10 -10.09 -18.20
N ILE A 92 -1.16 -9.44 -17.03
CA ILE A 92 0.01 -9.25 -16.17
C ILE A 92 0.37 -10.53 -15.37
N GLY A 93 -0.49 -11.55 -15.40
CA GLY A 93 -0.33 -12.80 -14.64
C GLY A 93 -0.93 -12.77 -13.23
N MET A 94 -1.98 -11.96 -13.01
CA MET A 94 -2.74 -11.88 -11.75
C MET A 94 -1.86 -11.62 -10.51
N PHE A 95 -2.31 -11.98 -9.30
CA PHE A 95 -1.48 -11.96 -8.10
C PHE A 95 -0.45 -13.09 -8.11
N ASP A 96 0.73 -12.81 -7.58
CA ASP A 96 1.72 -13.85 -7.32
C ASP A 96 1.35 -14.58 -6.02
N GLU A 97 0.75 -15.76 -6.15
CA GLU A 97 0.24 -16.59 -5.04
C GLU A 97 1.33 -17.03 -4.05
N SER A 98 2.60 -16.93 -4.44
CA SER A 98 3.69 -17.26 -3.53
C SER A 98 3.88 -16.18 -2.44
N PHE A 99 3.19 -15.03 -2.53
CA PHE A 99 3.03 -14.10 -1.40
C PHE A 99 1.91 -14.59 -0.47
N LEU A 100 2.28 -15.02 0.74
CA LEU A 100 1.30 -15.52 1.72
C LEU A 100 0.43 -14.41 2.32
N MET A 101 1.03 -13.26 2.63
CA MET A 101 0.35 -12.08 3.18
C MET A 101 1.30 -10.88 3.15
N TYR A 102 0.81 -9.75 2.63
CA TYR A 102 1.55 -8.50 2.41
C TYR A 102 2.56 -8.58 1.27
N GLY A 103 2.50 -7.57 0.41
CA GLY A 103 3.45 -7.37 -0.70
C GLY A 103 2.92 -7.85 -2.05
N GLU A 104 1.86 -8.66 -2.08
CA GLU A 104 1.21 -9.11 -3.32
C GLU A 104 0.62 -7.95 -4.14
N ASP A 105 0.06 -6.95 -3.46
CA ASP A 105 -0.50 -5.74 -4.06
C ASP A 105 0.58 -4.79 -4.59
N VAL A 106 1.67 -4.64 -3.82
CA VAL A 106 2.88 -3.92 -4.23
C VAL A 106 3.53 -4.61 -5.44
N ASP A 107 3.67 -5.93 -5.42
CA ASP A 107 4.25 -6.72 -6.52
C ASP A 107 3.48 -6.51 -7.83
N LEU A 108 2.16 -6.63 -7.77
CA LEU A 108 1.27 -6.44 -8.91
C LEU A 108 1.44 -5.04 -9.51
N SER A 109 1.45 -4.01 -8.66
CA SER A 109 1.65 -2.62 -9.08
C SER A 109 3.01 -2.39 -9.71
N LEU A 110 4.08 -2.96 -9.12
CA LEU A 110 5.44 -2.84 -9.65
C LEU A 110 5.58 -3.55 -11.01
N ARG A 111 4.91 -4.69 -11.22
CA ARG A 111 4.87 -5.37 -12.52
C ARG A 111 4.20 -4.51 -13.59
N PHE A 112 3.04 -3.91 -13.29
CA PHE A 112 2.40 -2.97 -14.22
C PHE A 112 3.30 -1.79 -14.55
N ARG A 113 3.93 -1.18 -13.54
CA ARG A 113 4.86 -0.06 -13.74
C ARG A 113 6.08 -0.43 -14.58
N LYS A 114 6.61 -1.64 -14.41
CA LYS A 114 7.74 -2.15 -15.21
C LYS A 114 7.39 -2.26 -16.71
N GLN A 115 6.11 -2.43 -17.04
CA GLN A 115 5.60 -2.42 -18.42
C GLN A 115 5.15 -1.02 -18.89
N GLY A 116 5.49 0.04 -18.16
CA GLY A 116 5.09 1.42 -18.50
C GLY A 116 3.68 1.82 -18.04
N GLY A 117 2.99 0.94 -17.30
CA GLY A 117 1.68 1.23 -16.73
C GLY A 117 1.73 2.23 -15.56
N GLN A 118 0.66 2.99 -15.41
CA GLN A 118 0.48 3.95 -14.31
C GLN A 118 -0.46 3.40 -13.24
N ILE A 119 -0.18 3.76 -11.99
CA ILE A 119 -1.04 3.48 -10.84
C ILE A 119 -1.53 4.82 -10.34
N LEU A 120 -2.84 5.06 -10.40
CA LEU A 120 -3.43 6.37 -10.18
C LEU A 120 -4.18 6.39 -8.85
N PHE A 121 -3.80 7.31 -7.97
CA PHE A 121 -4.57 7.66 -6.80
C PHE A 121 -5.69 8.62 -7.19
N VAL A 122 -6.92 8.30 -6.81
CA VAL A 122 -8.15 9.03 -7.18
C VAL A 122 -8.87 9.49 -5.90
N PRO A 123 -8.65 10.73 -5.44
CA PRO A 123 -9.17 11.20 -4.14
C PRO A 123 -10.66 11.53 -4.12
N GLU A 124 -11.30 11.66 -5.28
CA GLU A 124 -12.75 11.81 -5.42
C GLU A 124 -13.47 10.52 -4.98
N SER A 125 -12.82 9.37 -5.17
CA SER A 125 -13.29 8.09 -4.63
C SER A 125 -12.85 7.94 -3.18
N LYS A 126 -13.83 7.74 -2.28
CA LYS A 126 -13.59 7.68 -0.84
C LYS A 126 -14.17 6.41 -0.23
N ILE A 127 -13.38 5.75 0.61
CA ILE A 127 -13.81 4.61 1.43
C ILE A 127 -13.22 4.70 2.83
N TRP A 128 -13.82 4.00 3.78
CA TRP A 128 -13.40 3.91 5.18
C TRP A 128 -13.09 2.47 5.54
N HIS A 129 -11.85 2.22 5.93
CA HIS A 129 -11.39 0.88 6.29
C HIS A 129 -11.53 0.67 7.80
N LYS A 130 -12.28 -0.36 8.19
CA LYS A 130 -12.30 -0.89 9.56
C LYS A 130 -11.03 -1.70 9.77
N VAL A 131 -9.89 -1.00 9.74
CA VAL A 131 -8.64 -1.57 10.22
C VAL A 131 -8.93 -2.13 11.60
N SER A 132 -8.58 -3.39 11.87
CA SER A 132 -8.76 -3.99 13.19
C SER A 132 -8.11 -3.10 14.26
N SER A 133 -8.89 -2.16 14.79
CA SER A 133 -8.52 -1.12 15.72
C SER A 133 -8.91 -1.64 17.10
N SER A 134 -8.17 -2.65 17.55
CA SER A 134 -7.82 -2.62 18.96
C SER A 134 -6.98 -1.36 19.15
N ILE A 135 -7.65 -0.27 19.53
CA ILE A 135 -7.07 0.87 20.22
C ILE A 135 -6.28 0.27 21.39
N GLY A 136 -5.00 0.04 21.14
CA GLY A 136 -4.26 -1.03 21.80
C GLY A 136 -3.18 -1.56 20.86
N THR A 137 -2.12 -0.78 20.75
CA THR A 137 -0.83 -1.13 20.16
C THR A 137 -0.23 -2.38 20.80
N GLN A 138 -0.75 -3.56 20.50
CA GLN A 138 0.03 -4.77 20.66
C GLN A 138 0.84 -4.95 19.39
N PHE A 139 2.10 -4.52 19.49
CA PHE A 139 3.12 -4.93 18.55
C PHE A 139 2.99 -6.45 18.32
N SER A 140 2.74 -6.83 17.06
CA SER A 140 2.62 -8.23 16.67
C SER A 140 3.87 -8.64 15.92
N ILE A 141 4.74 -9.40 16.58
CA ILE A 141 5.94 -10.00 15.98
C ILE A 141 5.55 -10.78 14.72
N ARG A 142 4.43 -11.51 14.76
CA ARG A 142 3.91 -12.27 13.60
C ARG A 142 3.57 -11.35 12.43
N LYS A 143 2.89 -10.23 12.67
CA LYS A 143 2.56 -9.24 11.62
C LYS A 143 3.82 -8.61 11.05
N TRP A 144 4.76 -8.21 11.91
CA TRP A 144 6.05 -7.66 11.50
C TRP A 144 6.84 -8.66 10.66
N LYS A 145 6.93 -9.93 11.09
CA LYS A 145 7.63 -11.00 10.35
C LYS A 145 7.03 -11.21 8.97
N ARG A 146 5.69 -11.30 8.85
CA ARG A 146 5.00 -11.47 7.56
C ARG A 146 5.28 -10.30 6.60
N LYS A 147 5.17 -9.06 7.09
CA LYS A 147 5.50 -7.87 6.30
C LYS A 147 6.96 -7.89 5.82
N ASN A 148 7.89 -8.31 6.66
CA ASN A 148 9.30 -8.37 6.29
C ASN A 148 9.62 -9.50 5.30
N ILE A 149 8.98 -10.67 5.43
CA ILE A 149 9.10 -11.73 4.41
C ILE A 149 8.62 -11.21 3.06
N GLY A 150 7.44 -10.58 3.01
CA GLY A 150 6.92 -9.95 1.78
C GLY A 150 7.87 -8.86 1.23
N LYS A 151 8.40 -8.00 2.10
CA LYS A 151 9.36 -6.95 1.72
C LYS A 151 10.66 -7.52 1.15
N MET A 152 11.26 -8.52 1.80
CA MET A 152 12.48 -9.16 1.29
C MET A 152 12.23 -9.82 -0.06
N LYS A 153 11.07 -10.46 -0.22
CA LYS A 153 10.68 -11.05 -1.50
C LYS A 153 10.54 -10.01 -2.61
N LEU A 154 9.93 -8.86 -2.33
CA LEU A 154 9.86 -7.74 -3.27
C LEU A 154 11.25 -7.25 -3.67
N VAL A 155 12.17 -7.11 -2.71
CA VAL A 155 13.57 -6.75 -2.99
C VAL A 155 14.19 -7.77 -3.94
N THR A 156 14.13 -9.08 -3.62
CA THR A 156 14.73 -10.12 -4.47
C THR A 156 14.10 -10.21 -5.86
N LYS A 157 12.81 -9.87 -6.01
CA LYS A 157 12.06 -10.00 -7.26
C LYS A 157 12.24 -8.81 -8.20
N HIS A 158 12.38 -7.60 -7.66
CA HIS A 158 12.32 -6.35 -8.44
C HIS A 158 13.64 -5.57 -8.47
N VAL A 159 14.58 -5.85 -7.57
CA VAL A 159 15.92 -5.21 -7.59
C VAL A 159 16.84 -5.99 -8.53
N HIS A 160 17.72 -5.28 -9.25
CA HIS A 160 18.67 -5.92 -10.14
C HIS A 160 19.60 -6.86 -9.34
N PRO A 161 19.87 -8.11 -9.78
CA PRO A 161 20.64 -9.08 -8.99
C PRO A 161 22.00 -8.57 -8.49
N ALA A 162 22.71 -7.78 -9.31
CA ALA A 162 23.99 -7.17 -8.93
C ALA A 162 23.91 -6.18 -7.76
N GLN A 163 22.73 -5.63 -7.47
CA GLN A 163 22.50 -4.68 -6.38
C GLN A 163 22.14 -5.38 -5.06
N LEU A 164 21.76 -6.67 -5.10
CA LEU A 164 21.32 -7.41 -3.91
C LEU A 164 22.33 -7.43 -2.76
N PRO A 165 23.66 -7.58 -2.98
CA PRO A 165 24.64 -7.55 -1.88
C PRO A 165 24.62 -6.25 -1.06
N ILE A 166 24.14 -5.15 -1.64
CA ILE A 166 24.04 -3.85 -0.97
C ILE A 166 22.63 -3.64 -0.42
N VAL A 167 21.60 -3.89 -1.24
CA VAL A 167 20.21 -3.58 -0.89
C VAL A 167 19.66 -4.51 0.16
N MET A 168 20.01 -5.81 0.14
CA MET A 168 19.49 -6.78 1.11
C MET A 168 19.93 -6.44 2.54
N PRO A 169 21.23 -6.23 2.85
CA PRO A 169 21.64 -5.81 4.19
C PRO A 169 20.99 -4.50 4.64
N LEU A 170 20.87 -3.51 3.74
CA LEU A 170 20.22 -2.24 4.04
C LEU A 170 18.73 -2.43 4.36
N ALA A 171 18.02 -3.24 3.59
CA ALA A 171 16.61 -3.52 3.83
C ALA A 171 16.39 -4.27 5.15
N ILE A 172 17.29 -5.19 5.51
CA ILE A 172 17.29 -5.86 6.83
C ILE A 172 17.53 -4.84 7.94
N LEU A 173 18.52 -3.96 7.81
CA LEU A 173 18.82 -2.91 8.77
C LEU A 173 17.61 -1.98 9.00
N VAL A 174 16.97 -1.51 7.93
CA VAL A 174 15.75 -0.69 8.00
C VAL A 174 14.63 -1.44 8.73
N SER A 175 14.46 -2.74 8.45
CA SER A 175 13.46 -3.58 9.12
C SER A 175 13.69 -3.70 10.62
N ILE A 176 14.96 -3.82 11.04
CA ILE A 176 15.38 -3.87 12.44
C ILE A 176 15.13 -2.52 13.12
N LEU A 177 15.46 -1.40 12.46
CA LEU A 177 15.18 -0.07 12.98
C LEU A 177 13.67 0.19 13.15
N GLU A 178 12.86 -0.20 12.16
CA GLU A 178 11.39 -0.13 12.24
C GLU A 178 10.85 -0.97 13.41
N LEU A 179 11.45 -2.13 13.67
CA LEU A 179 11.11 -2.98 14.82
C LEU A 179 11.42 -2.27 16.13
N PHE A 180 12.64 -1.75 16.30
CA PHE A 180 13.05 -1.03 17.50
C PHE A 180 12.15 0.18 17.79
N ILE A 181 11.87 1.00 16.77
CA ILE A 181 10.95 2.16 16.90
C ILE A 181 9.56 1.69 17.33
N THR A 182 9.04 0.61 16.74
CA THR A 182 7.71 0.08 17.08
C THR A 182 7.67 -0.44 18.52
N ILE A 183 8.73 -1.09 19.00
CA ILE A 183 8.85 -1.55 20.37
C ILE A 183 8.88 -0.35 21.32
N ILE A 184 9.76 0.63 21.09
CA ILE A 184 9.91 1.83 21.95
C ILE A 184 8.59 2.61 22.03
N LEU A 185 7.97 2.92 20.89
CA LEU A 185 6.68 3.63 20.84
C LEU A 185 5.51 2.79 21.37
N GLY A 186 5.61 1.46 21.28
CA GLY A 186 4.63 0.53 21.85
C GLY A 186 4.68 0.46 23.37
N PHE A 187 5.86 0.63 23.97
CA PHE A 187 6.02 0.73 25.43
C PHE A 187 5.57 2.09 25.99
N GLY A 188 5.75 3.19 25.24
CA GLY A 188 5.40 4.55 25.68
C GLY A 188 3.89 4.86 25.79
N ARG A 189 3.01 3.99 25.28
CA ARG A 189 1.54 4.17 25.31
C ARG A 189 0.82 3.43 26.44
N LYS A 190 1.55 2.85 27.40
CA LYS A 190 0.96 2.12 28.54
C LYS A 190 0.54 2.99 29.73
N HIS A 191 0.72 4.31 29.69
CA HIS A 191 0.49 5.20 30.85
C HIS A 191 -0.19 6.55 30.54
N SER A 192 -1.19 6.58 29.66
CA SER A 192 -2.06 7.76 29.50
C SER A 192 -3.51 7.36 29.32
#